data_AF-A0A9D6EMV3-F1
#
_entry.id   AF-A0A9D6EMV3-F1
#
_cell.length_a   1.000
_cell.length_b   1.000
_cell.length_c   1.000
_cell.angle_alpha   90.00
_cell.angle_beta   90.00
_cell.angle_gamma   90.00
#
_symmetry.space_group_name_H-M   'P 1'
#
loop_
_entity.id
_entity.type
_entity.pdbx_description
1 polymer ?
#
loop_
_entity_poly.entity_id
_entity_poly.type
_entity_poly.pdbx_seq_one_letter_code
_entity_poly.pdbx_strand_id
1 'polypeptide(L)'
;MLDYFAVFELPRKLQIDGEELQRRFYELSRRVHPDFFQTATPAEQARSLERSAMINRAYRTLRDLVSRVEYLIQLEEGRETREGATAIKPRAPVDLLEEMLEVQEALQKAKAGGLDEATRRRLAEERARLSERRRAEEASLLQLAREWDSALDGDGDRTALLERMKQALAARAYLNTVINDLSEALGEETHTHVSHRRH
;
A
#
# COMPACT_ATOMS: atom_id res chain seq x y z
N MET A 1 -18.22 14.13 0.73
CA MET A 1 -17.31 13.80 1.84
C MET A 1 -15.95 14.38 1.48
N LEU A 2 -15.25 15.03 2.41
CA LEU A 2 -13.90 15.55 2.16
C LEU A 2 -12.94 14.37 1.97
N ASP A 3 -12.09 14.42 0.94
CA ASP A 3 -11.01 13.45 0.76
C ASP A 3 -9.85 13.71 1.73
N TYR A 4 -8.95 12.75 1.91
CA TYR A 4 -7.87 12.84 2.91
C TYR A 4 -6.86 13.93 2.60
N PHE A 5 -6.65 14.28 1.32
CA PHE A 5 -5.79 15.41 0.98
C PHE A 5 -6.43 16.71 1.46
N ALA A 6 -7.74 16.86 1.25
CA ALA A 6 -8.50 18.01 1.72
C ALA A 6 -8.55 18.12 3.26
N VAL A 7 -8.55 17.00 4.00
CA VAL A 7 -8.47 17.00 5.48
C VAL A 7 -7.23 17.72 5.99
N PHE A 8 -6.10 17.57 5.29
CA PHE A 8 -4.85 18.24 5.64
C PHE A 8 -4.59 19.49 4.79
N GLU A 9 -5.55 19.98 4.00
CA GLU A 9 -5.36 21.12 3.10
C GLU A 9 -4.17 20.94 2.14
N LEU A 10 -3.94 19.71 1.70
CA LEU A 10 -2.88 19.34 0.75
C LEU A 10 -3.47 19.19 -0.65
N PRO A 11 -2.71 19.52 -1.71
CA PRO A 11 -3.08 19.12 -3.06
C PRO A 11 -3.04 17.58 -3.19
N ARG A 12 -3.70 17.03 -4.22
CA ARG A 12 -3.67 15.59 -4.55
C ARG A 12 -2.32 15.16 -5.17
N LYS A 13 -1.22 15.62 -4.57
CA LYS A 13 0.16 15.29 -4.92
C LYS A 13 0.60 14.02 -4.19
N LEU A 14 1.39 13.21 -4.86
CA LEU A 14 1.97 11.99 -4.33
C LEU A 14 3.35 12.21 -3.73
N GLN A 15 4.03 13.34 -3.97
CA GLN A 15 5.21 13.78 -3.23
C GLN A 15 4.76 14.72 -2.09
N ILE A 16 4.37 14.13 -0.96
CA ILE A 16 4.05 14.86 0.26
C ILE A 16 5.28 14.89 1.17
N ASP A 17 5.61 16.07 1.68
CA ASP A 17 6.56 16.26 2.77
C ASP A 17 6.02 15.62 4.06
N GLY A 18 6.76 14.62 4.57
CA GLY A 18 6.38 13.88 5.77
C GLY A 18 6.36 14.72 7.03
N GLU A 19 7.25 15.70 7.15
CA GLU A 19 7.31 16.59 8.33
C GLU A 19 6.11 17.53 8.33
N GLU A 20 5.77 18.11 7.18
CA GLU A 20 4.61 18.97 7.03
C GLU A 20 3.30 18.20 7.29
N LEU A 21 3.18 16.98 6.75
CA LEU A 21 2.03 16.12 7.02
C LEU A 21 1.89 15.81 8.51
N GLN A 22 3.01 15.48 9.18
CA GLN A 22 3.04 15.18 10.61
C GLN A 22 2.67 16.41 11.46
N ARG A 23 3.16 17.60 11.10
CA ARG A 23 2.81 18.85 11.78
C ARG A 23 1.30 19.13 11.69
N ARG A 24 0.73 19.06 10.49
CA ARG A 24 -0.73 19.24 10.27
C ARG A 24 -1.55 18.20 11.02
N PHE A 25 -1.08 16.95 11.06
CA PHE A 25 -1.71 15.89 11.84
C PHE A 25 -1.79 16.23 13.33
N TYR A 26 -0.70 16.69 13.95
CA TYR A 26 -0.73 17.05 15.37
C TYR A 26 -1.61 18.27 15.65
N GLU A 27 -1.57 19.28 14.79
CA GLU A 27 -2.41 20.48 14.93
C GLU A 27 -3.90 20.14 14.87
N LEU A 28 -4.31 19.33 13.88
CA LEU A 28 -5.70 18.91 13.74
C LEU A 28 -6.14 17.96 14.87
N SER A 29 -5.29 16.99 15.23
CA SER A 29 -5.60 16.03 16.29
C SER A 29 -5.85 16.72 17.63
N ARG A 30 -5.08 17.76 17.96
CA ARG A 30 -5.30 18.56 19.18
C ARG A 30 -6.65 19.29 19.17
N ARG A 31 -7.14 19.75 18.02
CA ARG A 31 -8.42 20.48 17.92
C ARG A 31 -9.64 19.59 18.09
N VAL A 32 -9.52 18.31 17.77
CA VAL A 32 -10.64 17.36 17.81
C VAL A 32 -10.52 16.30 18.91
N HIS A 33 -9.46 16.35 19.73
CA HIS A 33 -9.12 15.29 20.67
C HIS A 33 -10.30 15.01 21.64
N PRO A 34 -10.74 13.74 21.79
CA PRO A 34 -11.89 13.39 22.63
C PRO A 34 -11.78 13.87 24.08
N ASP A 35 -10.55 14.00 24.60
CA ASP A 35 -10.31 14.51 25.95
C ASP A 35 -10.84 15.93 26.17
N PHE A 36 -10.90 16.78 25.14
CA PHE A 36 -11.47 18.12 25.26
C PHE A 36 -13.01 18.12 25.24
N PHE A 37 -13.64 16.99 24.95
CA PHE A 37 -15.10 16.85 24.82
C PHE A 37 -15.71 15.95 25.91
N GLN A 38 -14.96 15.56 26.95
CA GLN A 38 -15.45 14.69 28.03
C GLN A 38 -16.67 15.25 28.77
N THR A 39 -16.80 16.58 28.84
CA THR A 39 -17.95 17.28 29.44
C THR A 39 -19.00 17.74 28.41
N ALA A 40 -18.78 17.48 27.13
CA ALA A 40 -19.68 17.85 26.04
C ALA A 40 -20.89 16.90 25.95
N THR A 41 -21.86 17.23 25.11
CA THR A 41 -23.02 16.36 24.88
C THR A 41 -22.61 15.04 24.22
N PRO A 42 -23.38 13.94 24.39
CA PRO A 42 -23.07 12.66 23.73
C PRO A 42 -22.93 12.78 22.21
N ALA A 43 -23.71 13.67 21.57
CA ALA A 43 -23.61 13.93 20.14
C ALA A 43 -22.28 14.60 19.75
N GLU A 44 -21.77 15.52 20.58
CA GLU A 44 -20.48 16.18 20.36
C GLU A 44 -19.31 15.24 20.62
N GLN A 45 -19.39 14.39 21.65
CA GLN A 45 -18.41 13.35 21.92
C GLN A 45 -18.31 12.36 20.75
N ALA A 46 -19.44 11.89 20.23
CA ALA A 46 -19.48 11.01 19.06
C ALA A 46 -18.85 11.67 17.82
N ARG A 47 -19.16 12.95 17.57
CA ARG A 47 -18.56 13.72 16.46
C ARG A 47 -17.05 13.91 16.62
N SER A 48 -16.57 14.18 17.84
CA SER A 48 -15.14 14.30 18.15
C SER A 48 -14.41 12.98 17.91
N LEU A 49 -14.99 11.86 18.34
CA LEU A 49 -14.45 10.52 18.12
C LEU A 49 -14.37 10.18 16.63
N GLU A 50 -15.45 10.41 15.87
CA GLU A 50 -15.50 10.17 14.43
C GLU A 50 -14.44 10.99 13.69
N ARG A 51 -14.33 12.29 14.00
CA ARG A 51 -13.31 13.18 13.41
C ARG A 51 -11.90 12.75 13.74
N SER A 52 -11.65 12.35 14.99
CA SER A 52 -10.34 11.85 15.42
C SER A 52 -9.96 10.56 14.69
N ALA A 53 -10.91 9.64 14.51
CA ALA A 53 -10.70 8.42 13.74
C ALA A 53 -10.40 8.72 12.26
N MET A 54 -11.14 9.67 11.66
CA MET A 54 -10.91 10.11 10.28
C MET A 54 -9.52 10.72 10.10
N ILE A 55 -9.08 11.64 10.97
CA ILE A 55 -7.75 12.27 10.89
C ILE A 55 -6.64 11.23 11.04
N ASN A 56 -6.77 10.29 11.97
CA ASN A 56 -5.81 9.20 12.13
C ASN A 56 -5.72 8.32 10.88
N ARG A 57 -6.85 8.01 10.25
CA ARG A 57 -6.87 7.23 9.00
C ARG A 57 -6.21 8.01 7.87
N ALA A 58 -6.63 9.26 7.67
CA ALA A 58 -6.07 10.13 6.64
C ALA A 58 -4.55 10.24 6.80
N TYR A 59 -4.04 10.42 8.02
CA TYR A 59 -2.61 10.48 8.28
C TYR A 59 -1.89 9.16 7.93
N ARG A 60 -2.42 8.02 8.38
CA ARG A 60 -1.84 6.70 8.07
C ARG A 60 -1.79 6.43 6.57
N THR A 61 -2.90 6.70 5.88
CA THR A 61 -3.01 6.50 4.43
C THR A 61 -2.07 7.43 3.66
N LEU A 62 -2.03 8.72 4.01
CA LEU A 62 -1.19 9.67 3.31
C LEU A 62 0.28 9.56 3.68
N ARG A 63 0.68 8.96 4.80
CA ARG A 63 2.09 8.87 5.19
C ARG A 63 2.87 7.85 4.34
N ASP A 64 2.25 6.74 3.99
CA ASP A 64 2.88 5.68 3.18
C ASP A 64 2.58 5.88 1.69
N LEU A 65 3.60 5.78 0.83
CA LEU A 65 3.43 6.02 -0.60
C LEU A 65 2.47 5.02 -1.24
N VAL A 66 2.58 3.73 -0.89
CA VAL A 66 1.75 2.67 -1.48
C VAL A 66 0.28 2.94 -1.14
N SER A 67 -0.02 3.14 0.14
CA SER A 67 -1.36 3.48 0.63
C SER A 67 -1.90 4.77 0.02
N ARG A 68 -1.03 5.78 -0.16
CA ARG A 68 -1.37 7.07 -0.78
C ARG A 68 -1.74 6.91 -2.26
N VAL A 69 -0.99 6.11 -3.02
CA VAL A 69 -1.28 5.82 -4.43
C VAL A 69 -2.57 5.02 -4.57
N GLU A 70 -2.77 3.99 -3.74
CA GLU A 70 -4.03 3.22 -3.71
C GLU A 70 -5.24 4.12 -3.47
N TYR A 71 -5.11 5.04 -2.50
CA TYR A 71 -6.14 6.01 -2.18
C TYR A 71 -6.41 6.98 -3.33
N LEU A 72 -5.36 7.49 -3.98
CA LEU A 72 -5.49 8.36 -5.14
C LEU A 72 -6.25 7.65 -6.28
N ILE A 73 -5.90 6.39 -6.58
CA ILE A 73 -6.58 5.62 -7.63
C ILE A 73 -8.08 5.47 -7.30
N GLN A 74 -8.42 5.20 -6.03
CA GLN A 74 -9.83 5.14 -5.62
C GLN A 74 -10.57 6.45 -5.86
N LEU A 75 -9.93 7.59 -5.57
CA LEU A 75 -10.51 8.91 -5.82
C LEU A 75 -10.75 9.15 -7.32
N GLU A 76 -9.76 8.85 -8.17
CA GLU A 76 -9.84 9.09 -9.61
C GLU A 76 -10.81 8.14 -10.31
N GLU A 77 -11.00 6.93 -9.79
CA GLU A 77 -12.02 5.98 -10.27
C GLU A 77 -13.43 6.25 -9.70
N GLY A 78 -13.60 7.28 -8.87
CA GLY A 78 -14.89 7.61 -8.24
C GLY A 78 -15.41 6.54 -7.28
N ARG A 79 -14.53 5.67 -6.76
CA ARG A 79 -14.92 4.66 -5.76
C ARG A 79 -15.19 5.35 -4.43
N GLU A 80 -16.22 4.90 -3.73
CA GLU A 80 -16.49 5.39 -2.39
C GLU A 80 -15.31 5.06 -1.46
N THR A 81 -14.69 6.09 -0.88
CA THR A 81 -13.58 5.98 0.08
C THR A 81 -14.05 5.52 1.47
N ARG A 82 -15.11 4.70 1.53
CA ARG A 82 -15.68 4.16 2.77
C ARG A 82 -14.87 2.98 3.27
N GLU A 83 -14.96 2.74 4.58
CA GLU A 83 -14.38 1.57 5.23
C GLU A 83 -14.82 0.29 4.52
N GLY A 84 -13.85 -0.57 4.19
CA GLY A 84 -14.12 -1.86 3.54
C GLY A 84 -14.15 -1.81 2.01
N ALA A 85 -13.90 -0.65 1.38
CA ALA A 85 -13.59 -0.60 -0.04
C ALA A 85 -12.49 -1.63 -0.33
N THR A 86 -12.81 -2.62 -1.16
CA THR A 86 -11.88 -3.69 -1.51
C THR A 86 -10.60 -3.06 -2.02
N ALA A 87 -9.47 -3.43 -1.41
CA ALA A 87 -8.15 -3.17 -1.96
C ALA A 87 -8.20 -3.43 -3.46
N ILE A 88 -7.67 -2.50 -4.24
CA ILE A 88 -7.50 -2.73 -5.67
C ILE A 88 -6.74 -4.05 -5.76
N LYS A 89 -7.32 -5.05 -6.41
CA LYS A 89 -6.60 -6.25 -6.82
C LYS A 89 -6.30 -6.02 -8.30
N PRO A 90 -5.26 -5.25 -8.64
CA PRO A 90 -4.94 -5.06 -10.03
C PRO A 90 -4.50 -6.42 -10.56
N ARG A 91 -4.87 -6.72 -11.80
CA ARG A 91 -4.50 -7.99 -12.41
C ARG A 91 -2.99 -7.97 -12.63
N ALA A 92 -2.29 -8.97 -12.08
CA ALA A 92 -0.85 -9.08 -12.31
C ALA A 92 -0.56 -9.17 -13.82
N PRO A 93 0.56 -8.59 -14.27
CA PRO A 93 1.11 -8.87 -15.59
C PRO A 93 1.24 -10.37 -15.85
N VAL A 94 1.00 -10.81 -17.08
CA VAL A 94 0.99 -12.25 -17.44
C VAL A 94 2.35 -12.89 -17.19
N ASP A 95 3.44 -12.18 -17.53
CA ASP A 95 4.82 -12.61 -17.29
C ASP A 95 5.09 -12.88 -15.80
N LEU A 96 4.52 -12.06 -14.90
CA LEU A 96 4.66 -12.27 -13.47
C LEU A 96 3.85 -13.50 -13.00
N LEU A 97 2.66 -13.72 -13.55
CA LEU A 97 1.85 -14.91 -13.22
C LEU A 97 2.57 -16.21 -13.61
N GLU A 98 3.23 -16.23 -14.77
CA GLU A 98 4.01 -17.38 -15.23
C GLU A 98 5.20 -17.65 -14.29
N GLU A 99 5.99 -16.62 -13.97
CA GLU A 99 7.10 -16.72 -13.02
C GLU A 99 6.64 -17.24 -11.64
N MET A 100 5.47 -16.79 -11.18
CA MET A 100 4.88 -17.26 -9.92
C MET A 100 4.51 -18.74 -9.95
N LEU A 101 3.92 -19.23 -11.04
CA LEU A 101 3.56 -20.63 -11.17
C LEU A 101 4.81 -21.51 -11.11
N GLU A 102 5.88 -21.12 -11.77
CA GLU A 102 7.17 -21.82 -11.73
C GLU A 102 7.74 -21.88 -10.31
N VAL A 103 7.70 -20.77 -9.57
CA VAL A 103 8.17 -20.71 -8.18
C VAL A 103 7.29 -21.57 -7.26
N GLN A 104 5.96 -21.50 -7.41
CA GLN A 104 5.03 -22.32 -6.63
C GLN A 104 5.26 -23.82 -6.89
N GLU A 105 5.49 -24.23 -8.13
CA GLU A 105 5.84 -25.61 -8.44
C GLU A 105 7.17 -26.04 -7.79
N ALA A 106 8.19 -25.19 -7.81
CA ALA A 106 9.46 -25.45 -7.15
C ALA A 106 9.29 -25.62 -5.63
N LEU A 107 8.47 -24.76 -5.01
CA LEU A 107 8.10 -24.84 -3.60
C LEU A 107 7.36 -26.13 -3.25
N GLN A 108 6.40 -26.55 -4.08
CA GLN A 108 5.67 -27.81 -3.86
C GLN A 108 6.59 -29.03 -3.99
N LYS A 109 7.50 -29.03 -4.98
CA LYS A 109 8.51 -30.09 -5.14
C LYS A 109 9.43 -30.16 -3.91
N ALA A 110 9.87 -29.01 -3.39
CA ALA A 110 10.69 -28.94 -2.18
C ALA A 110 9.94 -29.45 -0.93
N LYS A 111 8.64 -29.13 -0.81
CA LYS A 111 7.78 -29.64 0.29
C LYS A 111 7.57 -31.15 0.22
N ALA A 112 7.46 -31.73 -0.98
CA ALA A 112 7.22 -33.16 -1.17
C ALA A 112 8.50 -34.02 -1.12
N GLY A 113 9.61 -33.53 -1.68
CA GLY A 113 10.87 -34.26 -1.82
C GLY A 113 11.91 -33.96 -0.74
N GLY A 114 11.65 -32.98 0.13
CA GLY A 114 12.60 -32.46 1.10
C GLY A 114 13.45 -31.32 0.54
N LEU A 115 14.00 -30.51 1.44
CA LEU A 115 14.76 -29.30 1.12
C LEU A 115 16.26 -29.59 1.21
N ASP A 116 16.77 -30.31 0.21
CA ASP A 116 18.20 -30.55 0.06
C ASP A 116 18.97 -29.23 -0.21
N GLU A 117 20.29 -29.28 -0.12
CA GLU A 117 21.09 -28.07 -0.21
C GLU A 117 21.04 -27.41 -1.59
N ALA A 118 20.91 -28.21 -2.65
CA ALA A 118 20.76 -27.69 -4.01
C ALA A 118 19.42 -26.96 -4.19
N THR A 119 18.33 -27.52 -3.67
CA THR A 119 16.99 -26.89 -3.70
C THR A 119 16.95 -25.65 -2.83
N ARG A 120 17.54 -25.69 -1.62
CA ARG A 120 17.67 -24.52 -0.74
C ARG A 120 18.37 -23.37 -1.45
N ARG A 121 19.52 -23.64 -2.07
CA ARG A 121 20.29 -22.65 -2.81
C ARG A 121 19.48 -22.05 -3.97
N ARG A 122 18.80 -22.89 -4.75
CA ARG A 122 17.94 -22.43 -5.85
C ARG A 122 16.82 -21.51 -5.36
N LEU A 123 16.10 -21.90 -4.30
CA LEU A 123 15.02 -21.08 -3.74
C LEU A 123 15.55 -19.74 -3.19
N ALA A 124 16.74 -19.73 -2.60
CA ALA A 124 17.39 -18.50 -2.13
C ALA A 124 17.80 -17.56 -3.29
N GLU A 125 18.33 -18.12 -4.38
CA GLU A 125 18.66 -17.36 -5.60
C GLU A 125 17.39 -16.75 -6.23
N GLU A 126 16.30 -17.51 -6.31
CA GLU A 126 14.99 -17.01 -6.77
C GLU A 126 14.44 -15.90 -5.85
N ARG A 127 14.51 -16.09 -4.52
CA ARG A 127 14.10 -15.06 -3.55
C ARG A 127 14.89 -13.77 -3.73
N ALA A 128 16.20 -13.86 -3.96
CA ALA A 128 17.05 -12.71 -4.22
C ALA A 128 16.65 -11.99 -5.51
N ARG A 129 16.45 -12.74 -6.62
CA ARG A 129 15.98 -12.19 -7.89
C ARG A 129 14.67 -11.43 -7.74
N LEU A 130 13.67 -12.04 -7.11
CA LEU A 130 12.36 -11.44 -6.90
C LEU A 130 12.42 -10.23 -5.97
N SER A 131 13.30 -10.26 -4.97
CA SER A 131 13.53 -9.12 -4.06
C SER A 131 14.12 -7.92 -4.80
N GLU A 132 15.05 -8.13 -5.73
CA GLU A 132 15.56 -7.06 -6.60
C GLU A 132 14.47 -6.52 -7.53
N ARG A 133 13.68 -7.40 -8.15
CA ARG A 133 12.51 -6.97 -8.96
C ARG A 133 11.55 -6.13 -8.13
N ARG A 134 11.24 -6.52 -6.89
CA ARG A 134 10.38 -5.73 -5.98
C ARG A 134 10.96 -4.34 -5.71
N ARG A 135 12.27 -4.23 -5.46
CA ARG A 135 12.94 -2.93 -5.26
C ARG A 135 12.83 -2.05 -6.51
N ALA A 136 12.95 -2.64 -7.70
CA ALA A 136 12.77 -1.92 -8.96
C ALA A 136 11.32 -1.42 -9.14
N GLU A 137 10.31 -2.22 -8.78
CA GLU A 137 8.90 -1.79 -8.81
C GLU A 137 8.63 -0.66 -7.80
N GLU A 138 9.23 -0.72 -6.60
CA GLU A 138 9.12 0.36 -5.61
C GLU A 138 9.77 1.66 -6.10
N ALA A 139 10.91 1.58 -6.78
CA ALA A 139 11.55 2.73 -7.43
C ALA A 139 10.72 3.29 -8.59
N SER A 140 10.09 2.41 -9.40
CA SER A 140 9.17 2.79 -10.47
C SER A 140 7.95 3.53 -9.91
N LEU A 141 7.38 3.06 -8.80
CA LEU A 141 6.27 3.73 -8.13
C LEU A 141 6.63 5.14 -7.65
N LEU A 142 7.85 5.32 -7.11
CA LEU A 142 8.38 6.64 -6.74
C LEU A 142 8.52 7.57 -7.95
N GLN A 143 8.97 7.03 -9.09
CA GLN A 143 9.06 7.80 -10.33
C GLN A 143 7.67 8.21 -10.84
N LEU A 144 6.73 7.27 -10.90
CA LEU A 144 5.34 7.52 -11.29
C LEU A 144 4.69 8.59 -10.41
N ALA A 145 4.99 8.59 -9.10
CA ALA A 145 4.51 9.61 -8.18
C ALA A 145 5.00 11.02 -8.54
N ARG A 146 6.26 11.15 -9.00
CA ARG A 146 6.79 12.45 -9.48
C ARG A 146 6.18 12.84 -10.82
N GLU A 147 6.02 11.89 -11.73
CA GLU A 147 5.36 12.11 -13.03
C GLU A 147 3.92 12.60 -12.84
N TRP A 148 3.18 12.00 -11.90
CA TRP A 148 1.83 12.44 -11.52
C TRP A 148 1.82 13.88 -11.02
N ASP A 149 2.73 14.23 -10.10
CA ASP A 149 2.79 15.58 -9.56
C ASP A 149 3.11 16.62 -10.64
N SER A 150 4.00 16.29 -11.57
CA SER A 150 4.30 17.13 -12.72
C SER A 150 3.11 17.23 -13.68
N ALA A 151 2.32 16.17 -13.83
CA ALA A 151 1.14 16.16 -14.69
C ALA A 151 -0.07 16.91 -14.10
N LEU A 152 -0.08 17.21 -12.79
CA LEU A 152 -1.09 18.09 -12.21
C LEU A 152 -0.92 19.55 -12.65
N ASP A 153 0.32 19.95 -12.92
CA ASP A 153 0.70 21.31 -13.27
C ASP A 153 0.84 21.49 -14.81
N GLY A 154 0.50 20.47 -15.62
CA GLY A 154 0.64 20.46 -17.09
C GLY A 154 -0.33 19.52 -17.81
N ASP A 155 -0.07 19.22 -19.09
CA ASP A 155 -0.96 18.42 -19.98
C ASP A 155 -0.62 16.91 -19.99
N GLY A 156 -0.08 16.37 -18.89
CA GLY A 156 0.31 14.96 -18.83
C GLY A 156 -0.89 14.01 -18.86
N ASP A 157 -0.74 12.85 -19.52
CA ASP A 157 -1.77 11.80 -19.54
C ASP A 157 -1.87 11.09 -18.18
N ARG A 158 -2.70 11.67 -17.32
CA ARG A 158 -2.98 11.16 -15.97
C ARG A 158 -3.65 9.79 -15.98
N THR A 159 -4.40 9.45 -17.02
CA THR A 159 -5.04 8.13 -17.14
C THR A 159 -3.99 7.05 -17.37
N ALA A 160 -3.03 7.28 -18.27
CA ALA A 160 -1.92 6.35 -18.49
C ALA A 160 -1.05 6.18 -17.22
N LEU A 161 -0.82 7.26 -16.46
CA LEU A 161 -0.09 7.19 -15.19
C LEU A 161 -0.82 6.35 -14.15
N LEU A 162 -2.14 6.50 -14.02
CA LEU A 162 -2.94 5.68 -13.09
C LEU A 162 -2.87 4.20 -13.45
N GLU A 163 -2.93 3.84 -14.74
CA GLU A 163 -2.81 2.43 -15.16
C GLU A 163 -1.43 1.86 -14.85
N ARG A 164 -0.35 2.61 -15.09
CA ARG A 164 1.01 2.19 -14.71
C ARG A 164 1.15 2.03 -13.20
N MET A 165 0.55 2.92 -12.40
CA MET A 165 0.54 2.79 -10.93
C MET A 165 -0.22 1.53 -10.48
N LYS A 166 -1.38 1.23 -11.08
CA LYS A 166 -2.13 -0.01 -10.79
C LYS A 166 -1.29 -1.24 -11.08
N GLN A 167 -0.58 -1.27 -12.22
CA GLN A 167 0.30 -2.37 -12.59
C GLN A 167 1.45 -2.55 -11.59
N ALA A 168 2.13 -1.46 -11.22
CA ALA A 168 3.21 -1.49 -10.24
C ALA A 168 2.73 -1.97 -8.84
N LEU A 169 1.56 -1.51 -8.40
CA LEU A 169 0.94 -1.97 -7.15
C LEU A 169 0.61 -3.46 -7.18
N ALA A 170 0.07 -3.97 -8.31
CA ALA A 170 -0.17 -5.40 -8.48
C ALA A 170 1.14 -6.16 -8.39
N ALA A 171 2.11 -5.81 -9.24
CA ALA A 171 3.40 -6.49 -9.29
C ALA A 171 4.03 -6.56 -7.90
N ARG A 172 4.03 -5.45 -7.15
CA ARG A 172 4.51 -5.41 -5.76
C ARG A 172 3.74 -6.36 -4.84
N ALA A 173 2.41 -6.37 -4.88
CA ALA A 173 1.60 -7.23 -4.02
C ALA A 173 1.89 -8.72 -4.27
N TYR A 174 1.97 -9.12 -5.54
CA TYR A 174 2.29 -10.49 -5.94
C TYR A 174 3.72 -10.90 -5.58
N LEU A 175 4.70 -10.03 -5.84
CA LEU A 175 6.10 -10.26 -5.45
C LEU A 175 6.24 -10.43 -3.93
N ASN A 176 5.53 -9.62 -3.13
CA ASN A 176 5.52 -9.78 -1.68
C ASN A 176 5.01 -11.15 -1.24
N THR A 177 3.89 -11.63 -1.81
CA THR A 177 3.36 -12.95 -1.50
C THR A 177 4.39 -14.04 -1.79
N VAL A 178 4.99 -14.03 -2.98
CA VAL A 178 5.92 -15.10 -3.39
C VAL A 178 7.23 -15.05 -2.59
N ILE A 179 7.75 -13.85 -2.31
CA ILE A 179 8.94 -13.69 -1.47
C ILE A 179 8.67 -14.20 -0.05
N ASN A 180 7.48 -13.96 0.50
CA ASN A 180 7.12 -14.49 1.81
C ASN A 180 7.04 -16.02 1.79
N ASP A 181 6.37 -16.61 0.78
CA ASP A 181 6.27 -18.08 0.64
C ASP A 181 7.66 -18.73 0.51
N LEU A 182 8.58 -18.09 -0.24
CA LEU A 182 9.97 -18.53 -0.37
C LEU A 182 10.74 -18.42 0.95
N SER A 183 10.55 -17.33 1.70
CA SER A 183 11.22 -17.13 2.99
C SER A 183 10.75 -18.17 4.01
N GLU A 184 9.43 -18.43 4.06
CA GLU A 184 8.85 -19.48 4.91
C GLU A 184 9.42 -20.86 4.56
N ALA A 185 9.50 -21.20 3.27
CA ALA A 185 10.08 -22.47 2.83
C ALA A 185 11.57 -22.62 3.16
N LEU A 186 12.32 -21.52 3.20
CA LEU A 186 13.72 -21.49 3.62
C LEU A 186 13.90 -21.55 5.14
N GLY A 187 12.81 -21.49 5.93
CA GLY A 187 12.86 -21.42 7.39
C GLY A 187 13.37 -20.08 7.92
N GLU A 188 13.35 -19.04 7.09
CA GLU A 188 13.66 -17.68 7.50
C GLU A 188 12.38 -17.07 8.09
N GLU A 189 12.39 -16.65 9.37
CA GLU A 189 11.20 -16.05 9.99
C GLU A 189 10.77 -14.79 9.22
N THR A 190 9.70 -14.90 8.44
CA THR A 190 8.95 -13.72 7.99
C THR A 190 8.13 -13.20 9.17
N HIS A 191 8.65 -12.19 9.87
CA HIS A 191 7.84 -11.33 10.73
C HIS A 191 6.87 -10.50 9.88
N THR A 192 5.87 -11.14 9.29
CA THR A 192 4.73 -10.45 8.66
C THR A 192 3.43 -11.13 9.12
N HIS A 193 3.13 -10.98 10.40
CA HIS A 193 1.80 -11.24 10.92
C HIS A 193 0.85 -10.16 10.37
N VAL A 194 0.27 -10.38 9.19
CA VAL A 194 -0.98 -9.72 8.79
C VAL A 194 -2.04 -10.79 8.68
N SER A 195 -2.62 -11.09 9.84
CA SER A 195 -3.83 -11.88 9.96
C SER A 195 -4.99 -11.15 9.28
N HIS A 196 -5.14 -11.29 7.97
CA HIS A 196 -6.42 -11.05 7.32
C HIS A 196 -7.33 -12.26 7.56
N ARG A 197 -7.86 -12.34 8.78
CA ARG A 197 -9.06 -13.13 9.06
C ARG A 197 -10.25 -12.24 8.70
N ARG A 198 -10.80 -12.43 7.50
CA ARG A 198 -12.18 -12.02 7.20
C ARG A 198 -13.13 -13.04 7.85
N HIS A 199 -14.26 -12.49 8.30
CA HIS A 199 -15.41 -13.11 8.96
C HIS A 199 -15.75 -14.54 8.55
#